data_AF-A0A7L0JGW7-F1
#
_entry.id   AF-A0A7L0JGW7-F1
#
_cell.length_a   1.000
_cell.length_b   1.000
_cell.length_c   1.000
_cell.angle_alpha   90.00
_cell.angle_beta   90.00
_cell.angle_gamma   90.00
#
_symmetry.space_group_name_H-M   'P 1'
#
loop_
_entity.id
_entity.type
_entity.pdbx_description
1 polymer ?
#
loop_
_entity_poly.entity_id
_entity_poly.type
_entity_poly.pdbx_seq_one_letter_code
_entity_poly.pdbx_strand_id
1 'polypeptide(L)'
;QVFSQRCPFLMGPIEALTDVVTPDTDIQVTLSIFEVASAAGIPCEVDPALVNVLGGARTEGSSPEEDYKVSCLLLVFVAVSLPLMAADPTALYNPELDG
;
A
#
# COMPACT_ATOMS: atom_id res chain seq x y z
N GLN A 1 -7.08 -0.44 -17.23
CA GLN A 1 -8.06 -0.35 -18.35
C GLN A 1 -8.00 -1.52 -19.35
N VAL A 2 -6.91 -2.27 -19.47
CA VAL A 2 -6.86 -3.44 -20.39
C VAL A 2 -7.82 -4.56 -19.97
N PHE A 3 -7.84 -4.92 -18.67
CA PHE A 3 -8.69 -6.01 -18.18
C PHE A 3 -10.19 -5.72 -18.30
N SER A 4 -10.62 -4.47 -18.10
CA SER A 4 -12.03 -4.09 -18.32
C SER A 4 -12.47 -4.23 -19.78
N GLN A 5 -11.54 -4.10 -20.74
CA GLN A 5 -11.83 -4.30 -22.16
C GLN A 5 -11.76 -5.77 -22.59
N ARG A 6 -10.82 -6.55 -22.01
CA ARG A 6 -10.52 -7.92 -22.45
C ARG A 6 -11.25 -8.99 -21.67
N CYS A 7 -11.57 -8.73 -20.40
CA CYS A 7 -12.17 -9.67 -19.46
C CYS A 7 -13.37 -9.06 -18.70
N PRO A 8 -14.34 -8.41 -19.37
CA PRO A 8 -15.38 -7.63 -18.69
C PRO A 8 -16.23 -8.46 -17.71
N PHE A 9 -16.50 -9.73 -18.04
CA PHE A 9 -17.28 -10.63 -17.19
C PHE A 9 -16.54 -11.09 -15.92
N LEU A 10 -15.21 -10.96 -15.90
CA LEU A 10 -14.40 -11.23 -14.70
C LEU A 10 -14.25 -9.97 -13.84
N MET A 11 -14.16 -8.80 -14.46
CA MET A 11 -13.96 -7.55 -13.74
C MET A 11 -15.12 -7.20 -12.80
N GLY A 12 -16.37 -7.31 -13.25
CA GLY A 12 -17.53 -6.99 -12.41
C GLY A 12 -17.57 -7.76 -11.08
N PRO A 13 -17.42 -9.10 -11.09
CA PRO A 13 -17.31 -9.87 -9.86
C PRO A 13 -16.10 -9.52 -8.99
N ILE A 14 -14.93 -9.24 -9.57
CA ILE A 14 -13.72 -8.89 -8.80
C ILE A 14 -13.91 -7.53 -8.10
N GLU A 15 -14.49 -6.55 -8.80
CA GLU A 15 -14.85 -5.25 -8.21
C GLU A 15 -15.87 -5.43 -7.07
N ALA A 16 -16.92 -6.23 -7.28
CA ALA A 16 -17.92 -6.52 -6.24
C ALA A 16 -17.32 -7.25 -5.01
N LEU A 17 -16.24 -8.02 -5.17
CA LEU A 17 -15.52 -8.60 -4.04
C LEU A 17 -14.84 -7.54 -3.16
N THR A 18 -14.39 -6.42 -3.73
CA THR A 18 -13.81 -5.35 -2.91
C THR A 18 -14.85 -4.63 -2.06
N ASP A 19 -16.11 -4.57 -2.53
CA ASP A 19 -17.21 -3.94 -1.79
C ASP A 19 -17.64 -4.71 -0.53
N VAL A 20 -17.28 -6.01 -0.43
CA VAL A 20 -17.60 -6.81 0.76
C VAL A 20 -16.57 -6.67 1.88
N VAL A 21 -15.44 -5.99 1.61
CA VAL A 21 -14.42 -5.72 2.62
C VAL A 21 -14.93 -4.63 3.55
N THR A 22 -14.98 -4.95 4.84
CA THR A 22 -15.37 -4.03 5.90
C THR A 22 -14.23 -3.92 6.92
N PRO A 23 -14.21 -2.89 7.79
CA PRO A 23 -13.20 -2.78 8.84
C PRO A 23 -13.14 -3.98 9.80
N ASP A 24 -14.25 -4.73 9.92
CA ASP A 24 -14.35 -5.92 10.76
C ASP A 24 -13.96 -7.23 10.03
N THR A 25 -13.69 -7.16 8.72
CA THR A 25 -13.27 -8.32 7.94
C THR A 25 -11.87 -8.77 8.38
N ASP A 26 -11.69 -10.09 8.58
CA ASP A 26 -10.40 -10.67 8.96
C ASP A 26 -9.28 -10.22 8.03
N ILE A 27 -8.13 -9.85 8.61
CA ILE A 27 -7.00 -9.24 7.87
C ILE A 27 -6.48 -10.18 6.77
N GLN A 28 -6.42 -11.50 7.02
CA GLN A 28 -5.92 -12.44 6.01
C GLN A 28 -6.92 -12.61 4.86
N VAL A 29 -8.21 -12.58 5.17
CA VAL A 29 -9.28 -12.58 4.16
C VAL A 29 -9.22 -11.30 3.32
N THR A 30 -9.08 -10.14 3.95
CA THR A 30 -8.93 -8.85 3.27
C THR A 30 -7.72 -8.83 2.35
N LEU A 31 -6.55 -9.28 2.81
CA LEU A 31 -5.34 -9.35 1.99
C LEU A 31 -5.50 -10.31 0.80
N SER A 32 -6.19 -11.43 0.97
CA SER A 32 -6.48 -12.36 -0.13
C SER A 32 -7.38 -11.74 -1.20
N ILE A 33 -8.38 -10.94 -0.79
CA ILE A 33 -9.25 -10.21 -1.73
C ILE A 33 -8.43 -9.14 -2.46
N PHE A 34 -7.62 -8.37 -1.73
CA PHE A 34 -6.76 -7.34 -2.32
C PHE A 34 -5.71 -7.92 -3.26
N GLU A 35 -5.22 -9.14 -3.04
CA GLU A 35 -4.29 -9.81 -3.96
C GLU A 35 -4.92 -10.00 -5.35
N VAL A 36 -6.16 -10.49 -5.41
CA VAL A 36 -6.89 -10.65 -6.67
C VAL A 36 -7.25 -9.30 -7.29
N ALA A 37 -7.73 -8.35 -6.49
CA ALA A 37 -8.13 -7.03 -6.96
C ALA A 37 -6.93 -6.25 -7.53
N SER A 38 -5.82 -6.20 -6.81
CA SER A 38 -4.58 -5.53 -7.26
C SER A 38 -4.00 -6.20 -8.51
N ALA A 39 -4.06 -7.53 -8.63
CA ALA A 39 -3.68 -8.24 -9.86
C ALA A 39 -4.56 -7.89 -11.07
N ALA A 40 -5.83 -7.54 -10.83
CA ALA A 40 -6.75 -7.01 -11.85
C ALA A 40 -6.54 -5.51 -12.14
N GLY A 41 -5.61 -4.85 -11.44
CA GLY A 41 -5.33 -3.43 -11.56
C GLY A 41 -6.35 -2.54 -10.86
N ILE A 42 -7.11 -3.09 -9.91
CA ILE A 42 -8.00 -2.34 -9.04
C ILE A 42 -7.17 -1.78 -7.88
N PRO A 43 -7.24 -0.47 -7.59
CA PRO A 43 -6.51 0.11 -6.47
C PRO A 43 -7.04 -0.43 -5.14
N CYS A 44 -6.14 -0.81 -4.23
CA CYS A 44 -6.46 -1.30 -2.89
C CYS A 44 -5.88 -0.35 -1.85
N GLU A 45 -6.53 -0.22 -0.69
CA GLU A 45 -6.06 0.63 0.41
C GLU A 45 -4.73 0.14 1.00
N VAL A 46 -4.54 -1.18 1.01
CA VAL A 46 -3.30 -1.84 1.44
C VAL A 46 -2.77 -2.66 0.26
N ASP A 47 -1.52 -2.44 -0.10
CA ASP A 47 -0.84 -3.21 -1.15
C ASP A 47 -0.41 -4.59 -0.59
N PRO A 48 -1.02 -5.71 -1.06
CA PRO A 48 -0.70 -7.05 -0.56
C PRO A 48 0.70 -7.51 -0.97
N ALA A 49 1.22 -7.05 -2.12
CA ALA A 49 2.57 -7.38 -2.56
C ALA A 49 3.62 -6.69 -1.68
N LEU A 50 3.38 -5.43 -1.31
CA LEU A 50 4.24 -4.69 -0.37
C LEU A 50 4.23 -5.36 1.01
N VAL A 51 3.05 -5.75 1.50
CA VAL A 51 2.92 -6.48 2.78
C VAL A 51 3.73 -7.78 2.76
N ASN A 52 3.66 -8.55 1.68
CA ASN A 52 4.41 -9.81 1.56
C ASN A 52 5.94 -9.58 1.58
N VAL A 53 6.42 -8.58 0.84
CA VAL A 53 7.86 -8.23 0.81
C VAL A 53 8.35 -7.77 2.18
N LEU A 54 7.63 -6.85 2.83
CA LEU A 54 8.00 -6.33 4.15
C LEU A 54 7.86 -7.40 5.25
N GLY A 55 6.88 -8.29 5.14
CA GLY A 55 6.70 -9.43 6.04
C GLY A 55 7.89 -10.40 6.02
N GLY A 56 8.51 -10.61 4.85
CA GLY A 56 9.73 -11.40 4.71
C GLY A 56 11.02 -10.68 5.13
N ALA A 57 10.99 -9.35 5.24
CA ALA A 57 12.16 -8.52 5.58
C ALA A 57 12.34 -8.26 7.09
N ARG A 58 11.63 -9.00 7.96
CA ARG A 58 11.75 -8.86 9.41
C ARG A 58 13.18 -9.13 9.86
N THR A 59 13.64 -8.35 10.83
CA THR A 59 15.00 -8.49 11.36
C THR A 59 15.09 -9.80 12.14
N GLU A 60 16.05 -10.66 11.81
CA GLU A 60 16.23 -11.91 12.54
C GLU A 60 16.49 -11.62 14.03
N GLY A 61 15.61 -12.15 14.90
CA GLY A 61 15.73 -12.02 16.34
C GLY A 61 15.05 -10.79 16.97
N SER A 62 14.40 -9.92 16.19
CA SER A 62 13.56 -8.85 16.77
C SER A 62 12.21 -9.39 17.25
N SER A 63 11.70 -8.79 18.33
CA SER A 63 10.34 -9.05 18.80
C SER A 63 9.31 -8.24 17.99
N PRO A 64 8.05 -8.69 17.89
CA PRO A 64 7.00 -7.94 17.20
C PRO A 64 6.78 -6.53 17.74
N GLU A 65 7.02 -6.33 19.04
CA GLU A 65 6.89 -5.01 19.69
C GLU A 65 8.01 -4.05 19.26
N GLU A 66 9.23 -4.55 19.08
CA GLU A 66 10.35 -3.76 18.60
C GLU A 66 10.16 -3.35 17.14
N ASP A 67 9.74 -4.27 16.27
CA ASP A 67 9.43 -3.96 14.86
C ASP A 67 8.33 -2.89 14.74
N TYR A 68 7.31 -2.98 15.61
CA TYR A 68 6.26 -1.97 15.68
C TYR A 68 6.83 -0.60 16.12
N LYS A 69 7.66 -0.56 17.17
CA LYS A 69 8.30 0.70 17.62
C LYS A 69 9.17 1.32 16.53
N VAL A 70 9.95 0.51 15.83
CA VAL A 70 10.78 0.97 14.71
C VAL A 70 9.90 1.54 13.60
N SER A 71 8.80 0.88 13.25
CA SER A 71 7.84 1.38 12.25
C SER A 71 7.23 2.73 12.64
N CYS A 72 6.83 2.88 13.91
CA CYS A 72 6.34 4.16 14.43
C CYS A 72 7.42 5.26 14.40
N LEU A 73 8.65 4.93 14.82
CA LEU A 73 9.76 5.88 14.81
C LEU A 73 10.18 6.27 13.39
N LEU A 74 10.05 5.37 12.41
CA LEU A 74 10.28 5.69 10.99
C LEU A 74 9.32 6.79 10.51
N LEU A 75 8.02 6.69 10.86
CA LEU A 75 7.04 7.73 10.52
C LEU A 75 7.37 9.07 11.17
N VAL A 76 7.76 9.06 12.46
CA VAL A 76 8.21 10.27 13.16
C VAL A 76 9.44 10.86 12.49
N PHE A 77 10.42 10.03 12.16
CA PHE A 77 11.66 10.43 11.50
C PHE A 77 11.40 11.09 10.15
N VAL A 78 10.53 10.50 9.32
CA VAL A 78 10.11 11.10 8.04
C VAL A 78 9.49 12.47 8.29
N ALA A 79 8.51 12.57 9.20
CA ALA A 79 7.80 13.81 9.47
C ALA A 79 8.74 14.95 9.92
N VAL A 80 9.69 14.68 10.81
CA VAL A 80 10.65 15.70 11.28
C VAL A 80 11.73 16.04 10.26
N SER A 81 11.94 15.18 9.25
CA SER A 81 12.93 15.38 8.20
C SER A 81 12.38 16.15 7.00
N LEU A 82 11.06 16.16 6.77
CA LEU A 82 10.43 16.88 5.65
C LEU A 82 10.84 18.37 5.53
N PRO A 83 11.00 19.16 6.61
CA PRO A 83 11.44 20.56 6.50
C PRO A 83 12.84 20.71 5.88
N LEU A 84 13.69 19.68 5.92
CA LEU A 84 15.00 19.71 5.27
C LEU A 84 14.86 19.78 3.74
N MET A 85 13.79 19.20 3.17
CA MET A 85 13.52 19.27 1.74
C MET A 85 13.22 20.69 1.27
N ALA A 86 12.66 21.56 2.13
CA ALA A 86 12.39 22.95 1.76
C ALA A 86 13.67 23.77 1.52
N ALA A 87 14.81 23.32 2.03
CA ALA A 87 16.11 23.94 1.77
C ALA A 87 16.78 23.41 0.49
N ASP A 88 16.25 22.34 -0.10
CA ASP A 88 16.78 21.73 -1.32
C ASP A 88 16.24 22.46 -2.57
N PRO A 89 17.08 23.12 -3.37
CA PRO A 89 16.64 23.81 -4.59
C PRO A 89 16.07 22.85 -5.65
N THR A 90 16.29 21.55 -5.53
CA THR A 90 15.71 20.54 -6.44
C THR A 90 14.31 20.09 -6.04
N ALA A 91 13.86 20.41 -4.82
CA ALA A 91 12.54 20.05 -4.30
C ALA A 91 11.45 21.09 -4.61
N LEU A 92 11.61 21.84 -5.71
CA LEU A 92 10.62 22.81 -6.17
C LEU A 92 9.53 22.11 -6.98
N TYR A 93 8.27 22.43 -6.69
CA TYR A 93 7.13 21.97 -7.48
C TYR A 93 7.19 22.50 -8.90
N ASN A 94 7.04 21.61 -9.87
CA ASN A 94 6.90 21.93 -11.29
C ASN A 94 5.45 21.65 -11.75
N PRO A 95 4.68 22.70 -12.08
CA PRO A 95 3.31 22.54 -12.57
C PRO A 95 3.18 21.72 -13.86
N GLU A 96 4.24 21.66 -14.68
CA GLU A 96 4.23 20.86 -15.91
C GLU A 96 4.35 19.36 -15.63
N LEU A 97 4.92 18.98 -14.49
CA LEU A 97 5.10 17.60 -14.05
C LEU A 97 4.06 17.16 -13.02
N ASP A 98 3.26 18.10 -12.52
CA ASP A 98 2.34 17.92 -11.39
C ASP A 98 3.04 17.34 -10.14
N GLY A 99 4.25 17.85 -9.86
CA GLY A 99 5.12 17.40 -8.77
C GLY A 99 6.29 18.33 -8.53
#